data_AF-A0A3N0Y0R9-F1
#
_entry.id   AF-A0A3N0Y0R9-F1
#
_cell.length_a   1.000
_cell.length_b   1.000
_cell.length_c   1.000
_cell.angle_alpha   90.00
_cell.angle_beta   90.00
_cell.angle_gamma   90.00
#
_symmetry.space_group_name_H-M   'P 1'
#
loop_
_entity.id
_entity.type
_entity.pdbx_description
1 polymer ?
#
loop_
_entity_poly.entity_id
_entity_poly.type
_entity_poly.pdbx_seq_one_letter_code
_entity_poly.pdbx_strand_id
1 'polypeptide(L)'
;MLKMCSVKLVDCRKLMKMRKETTAEEQQSDDDVFIESVGLSSPELIKELKQPHKLNHVSVHTGQTIVFSGQGRPFKLRSISPGDTVEKPAARGDVIAMRMRCRLRRCVVTAVTLSLLLFLSSLWLPQGIIQNCEQSWRPCLSVYTLTRQVVRAAVTDAADVRGGNDIIGECAGQEFQVSRLLLHLNSALGPASDVLLDPYLLCWVELIKFMESLGPLVGFFTHKVEEKITLIRQLSLEESAIVTTEDDQHVAPPPHHAYHSVRSMLEAELQRGVVSFDRQTPSGSRTLLRLHRSLLWLQLLLEKLATEHEGRSMGELCRDAYLEVLAPHHPWLVQRAAELVFQTMPDRKVFLQLVCVRTQEEAEPVMSVIIAAIREIHQRTERELEIRNMLDLP
;
A
#
# COMPACT_ATOMS: atom_id res chain seq x y z
N MET A 1 -33.23 -27.64 -42.85
CA MET A 1 -33.88 -28.43 -41.76
C MET A 1 -32.85 -28.69 -40.67
N LEU A 2 -32.94 -27.98 -39.54
CA LEU A 2 -32.26 -28.36 -38.29
C LEU A 2 -33.19 -27.92 -37.16
N LYS A 3 -33.76 -28.93 -36.48
CA LYS A 3 -34.75 -28.82 -35.41
C LYS A 3 -34.08 -28.25 -34.16
N MET A 4 -34.61 -27.16 -33.63
CA MET A 4 -34.41 -26.75 -32.24
C MET A 4 -35.09 -27.76 -31.31
N CYS A 5 -34.37 -28.23 -30.29
CA CYS A 5 -34.94 -28.99 -29.19
C CYS A 5 -35.02 -28.08 -27.97
N SER A 6 -36.22 -27.60 -27.66
CA SER A 6 -36.53 -26.89 -26.42
C SER A 6 -36.58 -27.87 -25.26
N VAL A 7 -35.70 -27.71 -24.27
CA VAL A 7 -35.85 -28.35 -22.95
C VAL A 7 -36.43 -27.32 -21.98
N LYS A 8 -37.49 -27.73 -21.28
CA LYS A 8 -38.37 -26.88 -20.45
C LYS A 8 -37.68 -26.41 -19.17
N LEU A 9 -37.89 -25.14 -18.82
CA LEU A 9 -37.36 -24.40 -17.67
C LEU A 9 -37.86 -24.88 -16.27
N VAL A 10 -38.42 -26.08 -16.15
CA VAL A 10 -39.09 -26.54 -14.91
C VAL A 10 -38.17 -27.40 -14.01
N ASP A 11 -37.03 -27.89 -14.51
CA ASP A 11 -36.12 -28.76 -13.73
C ASP A 11 -35.05 -28.04 -12.88
N CYS A 12 -34.77 -26.76 -13.12
CA CYS A 12 -33.72 -26.05 -12.36
C CYS A 12 -34.11 -25.75 -10.90
N ARG A 13 -35.41 -25.68 -10.57
CA ARG A 13 -35.86 -25.39 -9.20
C ARG A 13 -35.70 -26.61 -8.27
N LYS A 14 -35.79 -27.84 -8.80
CA LYS A 14 -35.57 -29.07 -8.02
C LYS A 14 -34.08 -29.32 -7.74
N LEU A 15 -33.20 -28.98 -8.68
CA LEU A 15 -31.74 -29.11 -8.52
C LEU A 15 -31.16 -28.13 -7.47
N MET A 16 -31.70 -26.92 -7.37
CA MET A 16 -31.27 -25.94 -6.35
C MET A 16 -31.73 -26.31 -4.92
N LYS A 17 -32.81 -27.08 -4.79
CA LYS A 17 -33.33 -27.51 -3.48
C LYS A 17 -32.55 -28.73 -2.94
N MET A 18 -32.18 -29.66 -3.81
CA MET A 18 -31.32 -30.81 -3.45
C MET A 18 -29.91 -30.36 -3.03
N ARG A 19 -29.34 -29.33 -3.71
CA ARG A 19 -27.99 -28.83 -3.40
C ARG A 19 -27.88 -28.17 -2.04
N LYS A 20 -28.95 -27.52 -1.55
CA LYS A 20 -29.01 -26.88 -0.23
C LYS A 20 -29.08 -27.88 0.92
N GLU A 21 -29.61 -29.08 0.68
CA GLU A 21 -29.69 -30.15 1.69
C GLU A 21 -28.36 -30.93 1.77
N THR A 22 -27.62 -31.11 0.67
CA THR A 22 -26.30 -31.77 0.68
C THR A 22 -25.15 -30.95 1.28
N THR A 23 -25.25 -29.62 1.38
CA THR A 23 -24.18 -28.79 1.98
C THR A 23 -24.32 -28.56 3.49
N ALA A 24 -25.33 -29.17 4.13
CA ALA A 24 -25.57 -29.03 5.57
C ALA A 24 -25.09 -30.22 6.41
N GLU A 25 -24.57 -31.30 5.81
CA GLU A 25 -24.16 -32.53 6.53
C GLU A 25 -22.67 -32.89 6.42
N GLU A 26 -21.83 -32.10 5.75
CA GLU A 26 -20.42 -32.46 5.56
C GLU A 26 -19.46 -31.36 6.04
N GLN A 27 -19.38 -31.17 7.37
CA GLN A 27 -18.13 -30.88 8.08
C GLN A 27 -18.33 -30.89 9.61
N GLN A 28 -18.36 -32.10 10.15
CA GLN A 28 -18.14 -32.41 11.56
C GLN A 28 -17.16 -33.60 11.63
N SER A 29 -16.05 -33.44 12.36
CA SER A 29 -14.97 -34.41 12.69
C SER A 29 -14.04 -34.82 11.52
N ASP A 30 -12.73 -35.01 11.66
CA ASP A 30 -11.78 -34.89 12.79
C ASP A 30 -10.33 -34.97 12.21
N ASP A 31 -9.35 -34.78 13.09
CA ASP A 31 -7.92 -35.15 13.02
C ASP A 31 -6.87 -34.05 12.74
N ASP A 32 -6.48 -33.39 13.84
CA ASP A 32 -5.13 -33.41 14.43
C ASP A 32 -3.90 -33.54 13.50
N VAL A 33 -3.15 -32.44 13.35
CA VAL A 33 -1.68 -32.48 13.45
C VAL A 33 -1.17 -31.26 14.22
N PHE A 34 -0.64 -31.56 15.40
CA PHE A 34 0.12 -30.74 16.32
C PHE A 34 1.45 -30.30 15.68
N ILE A 35 1.73 -28.99 15.58
CA ILE A 35 3.10 -28.46 15.78
C ILE A 35 3.00 -27.20 16.66
N GLU A 36 3.47 -27.41 17.89
CA GLU A 36 3.79 -26.43 18.91
C GLU A 36 5.03 -25.62 18.49
N SER A 37 4.96 -24.29 18.55
CA SER A 37 6.18 -23.46 18.66
C SER A 37 5.94 -22.22 19.51
N VAL A 38 6.05 -22.44 20.83
CA VAL A 38 6.84 -21.67 21.79
C VAL A 38 6.64 -20.15 21.80
N GLY A 39 5.85 -19.71 22.78
CA GLY A 39 6.01 -18.40 23.39
C GLY A 39 7.33 -18.31 24.15
N LEU A 40 8.12 -17.29 23.86
CA LEU A 40 9.26 -16.86 24.67
C LEU A 40 8.98 -15.47 25.22
N SER A 41 8.19 -15.43 26.29
CA SER A 41 8.34 -14.43 27.33
C SER A 41 9.19 -15.05 28.44
N SER A 42 10.46 -14.68 28.54
CA SER A 42 11.21 -14.82 29.79
C SER A 42 12.38 -13.82 29.86
N PRO A 43 12.65 -13.18 31.02
CA PRO A 43 13.33 -11.88 31.12
C PRO A 43 14.87 -11.94 31.28
N GLU A 44 15.53 -13.00 30.82
CA GLU A 44 16.97 -13.22 31.14
C GLU A 44 17.98 -12.75 30.08
N LEU A 45 17.54 -12.21 28.94
CA LEU A 45 18.44 -11.72 27.87
C LEU A 45 18.77 -10.21 27.93
N ILE A 46 18.27 -9.49 28.94
CA ILE A 46 18.50 -8.03 29.12
C ILE A 46 19.67 -7.75 30.09
N LYS A 47 20.31 -8.78 30.66
CA LYS A 47 21.42 -8.61 31.61
C LYS A 47 22.82 -8.58 30.98
N GLU A 48 22.98 -8.97 29.71
CA GLU A 48 24.27 -9.04 29.01
C GLU A 48 24.56 -7.85 28.08
N LEU A 49 23.64 -6.86 27.97
CA LEU A 49 23.80 -5.70 27.09
C LEU A 49 24.07 -4.36 27.81
N LYS A 50 24.42 -4.39 29.10
CA LYS A 50 24.81 -3.19 29.84
C LYS A 50 26.01 -3.42 30.75
N GLN A 51 27.21 -3.53 30.18
CA GLN A 51 28.42 -3.01 30.85
C GLN A 51 29.38 -2.33 29.85
N PRO A 52 29.91 -1.13 30.17
CA PRO A 52 30.75 -0.35 29.28
C PRO A 52 32.24 -0.65 29.50
N HIS A 53 33.00 -0.89 28.42
CA HIS A 53 34.46 -0.89 28.51
C HIS A 53 35.11 0.00 27.44
N LYS A 54 36.15 0.68 27.94
CA LYS A 54 36.83 1.89 27.46
C LYS A 54 37.53 1.76 26.10
N LEU A 55 37.51 2.85 25.35
CA LEU A 55 38.42 3.13 24.24
C LEU A 55 39.89 3.09 24.69
N ASN A 56 40.75 2.54 23.82
CA ASN A 56 42.15 2.93 23.73
C ASN A 56 42.51 3.28 22.28
N HIS A 57 43.33 4.32 22.20
CA HIS A 57 43.77 5.09 21.03
C HIS A 57 44.90 4.39 20.26
N VAL A 58 45.38 5.05 19.19
CA VAL A 58 46.67 4.88 18.45
C VAL A 58 46.52 4.09 17.14
N SER A 59 47.14 4.43 16.01
CA SER A 59 47.57 5.67 15.32
C SER A 59 48.00 5.19 13.93
N VAL A 60 47.89 6.08 12.94
CA VAL A 60 48.27 5.90 11.53
C VAL A 60 49.79 5.67 11.40
N HIS A 61 50.22 4.78 10.49
CA HIS A 61 51.40 5.04 9.65
C HIS A 61 51.45 4.22 8.35
N THR A 62 51.89 4.94 7.32
CA THR A 62 52.17 4.62 5.92
C THR A 62 53.46 3.80 5.70
N GLY A 63 53.52 3.07 4.58
CA GLY A 63 54.73 2.92 3.76
C GLY A 63 55.54 1.60 3.81
N GLN A 64 55.52 0.86 2.69
CA GLN A 64 56.69 0.50 1.85
C GLN A 64 57.98 -0.05 2.56
N THR A 65 58.56 -1.23 2.26
CA THR A 65 59.50 -1.47 1.12
C THR A 65 60.41 -2.71 1.36
N ILE A 66 60.58 -3.53 0.31
CA ILE A 66 61.78 -4.30 -0.16
C ILE A 66 62.40 -5.51 0.61
N VAL A 67 62.61 -6.54 -0.23
CA VAL A 67 63.49 -7.74 -0.29
C VAL A 67 64.82 -7.70 0.47
N PHE A 68 65.19 -8.86 1.06
CA PHE A 68 66.59 -9.27 1.25
C PHE A 68 66.84 -10.73 0.80
N SER A 69 68.01 -10.93 0.19
CA SER A 69 68.59 -12.16 -0.35
C SER A 69 69.64 -12.73 0.63
N GLY A 70 69.82 -14.06 0.70
CA GLY A 70 70.87 -14.68 1.51
C GLY A 70 71.23 -16.14 1.18
N GLN A 71 72.36 -16.30 0.48
CA GLN A 71 73.42 -17.33 0.59
C GLN A 71 73.18 -18.82 0.17
N GLY A 72 73.95 -19.25 -0.85
CA GLY A 72 74.25 -20.65 -1.23
C GLY A 72 75.33 -21.30 -0.34
N ARG A 73 75.81 -22.54 -0.49
CA ARG A 73 76.07 -23.50 -1.60
C ARG A 73 76.49 -24.85 -0.93
N PRO A 74 77.03 -25.89 -1.61
CA PRO A 74 76.75 -26.53 -2.92
C PRO A 74 76.67 -28.09 -2.82
N PHE A 75 76.21 -28.80 -3.86
CA PHE A 75 76.87 -30.03 -4.37
C PHE A 75 76.34 -30.43 -5.76
N LYS A 76 77.09 -31.29 -6.46
CA LYS A 76 77.39 -31.29 -7.89
C LYS A 76 76.59 -32.33 -8.73
N LEU A 77 76.25 -31.91 -9.96
CA LEU A 77 76.17 -32.64 -11.25
C LEU A 77 75.19 -33.82 -11.45
N ARG A 78 74.23 -33.66 -12.39
CA ARG A 78 74.16 -34.49 -13.61
C ARG A 78 73.38 -33.80 -14.73
N SER A 79 73.98 -33.76 -15.91
CA SER A 79 73.42 -33.35 -17.20
C SER A 79 72.56 -34.45 -17.81
N ILE A 80 71.35 -34.14 -18.29
CA ILE A 80 70.64 -34.89 -19.34
C ILE A 80 69.95 -33.87 -20.27
N SER A 81 70.15 -34.07 -21.57
CA SER A 81 69.65 -33.28 -22.71
C SER A 81 68.12 -33.30 -22.88
N PRO A 82 67.56 -32.40 -23.71
CA PRO A 82 66.12 -32.21 -23.86
C PRO A 82 65.51 -33.22 -24.84
N GLY A 83 64.29 -33.66 -24.53
CA GLY A 83 63.46 -34.44 -25.43
C GLY A 83 62.90 -35.67 -24.73
N ASP A 84 61.67 -35.54 -24.24
CA ASP A 84 60.60 -36.43 -24.68
C ASP A 84 59.25 -35.89 -24.22
N THR A 85 58.43 -35.62 -25.24
CA THR A 85 57.02 -35.31 -25.15
C THR A 85 56.26 -36.44 -24.47
N VAL A 86 55.57 -36.13 -23.38
CA VAL A 86 54.38 -36.88 -22.98
C VAL A 86 53.23 -35.89 -22.86
N GLU A 87 52.44 -35.79 -23.93
CA GLU A 87 51.12 -35.19 -23.89
C GLU A 87 50.28 -35.90 -22.82
N LYS A 88 49.75 -35.13 -21.87
CA LYS A 88 48.71 -35.57 -20.94
C LYS A 88 47.44 -34.78 -21.24
N PRO A 89 46.41 -35.36 -21.87
CA PRO A 89 45.19 -34.62 -22.19
C PRO A 89 44.24 -34.71 -21.00
N ALA A 90 44.33 -33.77 -20.06
CA ALA A 90 43.36 -33.66 -18.97
C ALA A 90 43.22 -32.21 -18.48
N ALA A 91 42.74 -31.32 -19.34
CA ALA A 91 42.45 -29.94 -18.93
C ALA A 91 41.32 -29.25 -19.74
N ARG A 92 40.52 -30.00 -20.52
CA ARG A 92 39.41 -29.43 -21.31
C ARG A 92 38.03 -29.67 -20.68
N GLY A 93 37.86 -30.79 -19.95
CA GLY A 93 36.61 -31.13 -19.27
C GLY A 93 36.32 -30.24 -18.06
N ASP A 94 37.34 -29.94 -17.24
CA ASP A 94 37.15 -29.23 -15.97
C ASP A 94 36.79 -27.76 -16.15
N VAL A 95 37.34 -27.09 -17.17
CA VAL A 95 37.02 -25.69 -17.47
C VAL A 95 35.60 -25.54 -18.01
N ILE A 96 35.12 -26.52 -18.80
CA ILE A 96 33.75 -26.54 -19.31
C ILE A 96 32.76 -26.85 -18.17
N ALA A 97 33.06 -27.85 -17.34
CA ALA A 97 32.23 -28.22 -16.19
C ALA A 97 32.15 -27.10 -15.13
N MET A 98 33.22 -26.31 -14.96
CA MET A 98 33.24 -25.15 -14.05
C MET A 98 32.45 -23.97 -14.62
N ARG A 99 32.57 -23.67 -15.92
CA ARG A 99 31.73 -22.66 -16.59
C ARG A 99 30.25 -23.02 -16.55
N MET A 100 29.91 -24.30 -16.72
CA MET A 100 28.53 -24.78 -16.71
C MET A 100 27.90 -24.70 -15.32
N ARG A 101 28.66 -25.04 -14.26
CA ARG A 101 28.23 -24.86 -12.85
C ARG A 101 28.03 -23.39 -12.48
N CYS A 102 28.90 -22.48 -12.94
CA CYS A 102 28.72 -21.05 -12.74
C CYS A 102 27.51 -20.47 -13.50
N ARG A 103 27.25 -20.92 -14.73
CA ARG A 103 26.05 -20.53 -15.49
C ARG A 103 24.78 -21.08 -14.85
N LEU A 104 24.78 -22.34 -14.44
CA LEU A 104 23.65 -22.97 -13.75
C LEU A 104 23.34 -22.26 -12.43
N ARG A 105 24.35 -21.94 -11.63
CA ARG A 105 24.16 -21.18 -10.37
C ARG A 105 23.61 -19.78 -10.62
N ARG A 106 24.08 -19.09 -11.67
CA ARG A 106 23.52 -17.79 -12.07
C ARG A 106 22.07 -17.93 -12.54
N CYS A 107 21.76 -18.93 -13.37
CA CYS A 107 20.40 -19.21 -13.83
C CYS A 107 19.44 -19.54 -12.68
N VAL A 108 19.89 -20.34 -11.71
CA VAL A 108 19.11 -20.69 -10.52
C VAL A 108 18.88 -19.45 -9.65
N VAL A 109 19.90 -18.63 -9.42
CA VAL A 109 19.73 -17.36 -8.67
C VAL A 109 18.77 -16.44 -9.39
N THR A 110 18.91 -16.26 -10.72
CA THR A 110 17.98 -15.41 -11.49
C THR A 110 16.57 -15.95 -11.50
N ALA A 111 16.40 -17.27 -11.58
CA ALA A 111 15.09 -17.92 -11.55
C ALA A 111 14.44 -17.76 -10.17
N VAL A 112 15.18 -17.99 -9.09
CA VAL A 112 14.69 -17.78 -7.71
C VAL A 112 14.33 -16.32 -7.46
N THR A 113 15.14 -15.36 -7.94
CA THR A 113 14.80 -13.94 -7.82
C THR A 113 13.57 -13.58 -8.64
N LEU A 114 13.41 -14.12 -9.86
CA LEU A 114 12.21 -13.90 -10.68
C LEU A 114 10.98 -14.52 -10.04
N SER A 115 11.07 -15.75 -9.53
CA SER A 115 9.97 -16.41 -8.81
C SER A 115 9.60 -15.66 -7.53
N LEU A 116 10.57 -15.13 -6.78
CA LEU A 116 10.32 -14.30 -5.61
C LEU A 116 9.65 -12.97 -6.00
N LEU A 117 10.10 -12.32 -7.07
CA LEU A 117 9.48 -11.09 -7.57
C LEU A 117 8.05 -11.34 -8.06
N LEU A 118 7.80 -12.44 -8.75
CA LEU A 118 6.46 -12.86 -9.19
C LEU A 118 5.55 -13.24 -8.01
N PHE A 119 6.10 -13.91 -7.00
CA PHE A 119 5.36 -14.26 -5.79
C PHE A 119 5.02 -13.01 -4.98
N LEU A 120 5.98 -12.10 -4.81
CA LEU A 120 5.74 -10.81 -4.19
C LEU A 120 4.69 -10.05 -5.00
N SER A 121 4.85 -9.84 -6.30
CA SER A 121 3.84 -9.15 -7.10
C SER A 121 2.46 -9.82 -7.04
N SER A 122 2.36 -11.14 -6.88
CA SER A 122 1.09 -11.85 -6.66
C SER A 122 0.43 -11.59 -5.30
N LEU A 123 1.20 -11.28 -4.26
CA LEU A 123 0.68 -10.84 -2.96
C LEU A 123 0.20 -9.38 -2.99
N TRP A 124 0.62 -8.62 -3.99
CA TRP A 124 0.27 -7.20 -4.17
C TRP A 124 -0.77 -6.97 -5.27
N LEU A 125 -0.96 -7.93 -6.18
CA LEU A 125 -2.06 -7.96 -7.15
C LEU A 125 -3.42 -7.98 -6.42
N PRO A 126 -4.45 -7.28 -6.94
CA PRO A 126 -5.77 -7.27 -6.32
C PRO A 126 -6.31 -8.69 -6.20
N GLN A 127 -6.51 -9.17 -4.96
CA GLN A 127 -7.43 -10.27 -4.69
C GLN A 127 -8.87 -9.74 -4.81
N GLY A 128 -9.24 -9.35 -6.02
CA GLY A 128 -10.63 -9.13 -6.37
C GLY A 128 -11.31 -10.48 -6.59
N ILE A 129 -12.49 -10.65 -6.00
CA ILE A 129 -13.41 -11.75 -6.33
C ILE A 129 -13.62 -11.73 -7.85
N ILE A 130 -13.23 -12.80 -8.53
CA ILE A 130 -13.53 -12.99 -9.96
C ILE A 130 -15.05 -13.15 -10.07
N GLN A 131 -15.76 -12.05 -10.27
CA GLN A 131 -17.10 -12.11 -10.85
C GLN A 131 -16.95 -12.32 -12.36
N ASN A 132 -17.71 -13.29 -12.85
CA ASN A 132 -17.63 -13.83 -14.21
C ASN A 132 -17.66 -12.76 -15.30
N CYS A 133 -16.50 -12.50 -15.91
CA CYS A 133 -16.42 -11.86 -17.23
C CYS A 133 -16.61 -12.91 -18.32
N GLU A 134 -17.81 -13.50 -18.40
CA GLU A 134 -18.25 -14.14 -19.64
C GLU A 134 -19.03 -13.11 -20.46
N GLN A 135 -18.61 -12.91 -21.71
CA GLN A 135 -19.24 -12.09 -22.76
C GLN A 135 -18.82 -10.61 -22.84
N SER A 136 -17.55 -10.37 -23.17
CA SER A 136 -17.15 -9.56 -24.34
C SER A 136 -15.64 -9.36 -24.30
N TRP A 137 -14.99 -9.39 -25.46
CA TRP A 137 -13.55 -9.16 -25.63
C TRP A 137 -13.16 -7.70 -25.37
N ARG A 138 -13.37 -7.21 -24.14
CA ARG A 138 -12.83 -5.95 -23.63
C ARG A 138 -11.96 -6.26 -22.41
N PRO A 139 -10.75 -5.67 -22.30
CA PRO A 139 -10.00 -5.73 -21.05
C PRO A 139 -10.85 -5.14 -19.92
N CYS A 140 -10.69 -5.63 -18.68
CA CYS A 140 -11.37 -5.16 -17.46
C CYS A 140 -10.98 -3.71 -17.06
N LEU A 141 -11.10 -2.77 -18.00
CA LEU A 141 -10.82 -1.34 -17.87
C LEU A 141 -12.07 -0.54 -17.46
N SER A 142 -13.21 -1.20 -17.22
CA SER A 142 -14.47 -0.55 -16.80
C SER A 142 -14.32 0.26 -15.51
N VAL A 143 -13.38 -0.12 -14.66
CA VAL A 143 -13.06 0.55 -13.39
C VAL A 143 -12.49 1.97 -13.62
N TYR A 144 -11.67 2.16 -14.65
CA TYR A 144 -11.06 3.46 -14.96
C TYR A 144 -12.09 4.46 -15.51
N THR A 145 -13.10 3.97 -16.23
CA THR A 145 -14.17 4.80 -16.79
C THR A 145 -15.15 5.31 -15.75
N LEU A 146 -15.50 4.49 -14.74
CA LEU A 146 -16.45 4.88 -13.68
C LEU A 146 -15.87 6.01 -12.82
N THR A 147 -14.62 5.87 -12.38
CA THR A 147 -13.91 6.89 -11.60
C THR A 147 -13.80 8.21 -12.38
N ARG A 148 -13.54 8.14 -13.69
CA ARG A 148 -13.45 9.34 -14.55
C ARG A 148 -14.80 10.01 -14.81
N GLN A 149 -15.90 9.24 -14.93
CA GLN A 149 -17.24 9.80 -15.15
C GLN A 149 -17.80 10.51 -13.91
N VAL A 150 -17.63 9.93 -12.72
CA VAL A 150 -18.10 10.53 -11.46
C VAL A 150 -17.31 11.80 -11.12
N VAL A 151 -15.99 11.79 -11.31
CA VAL A 151 -15.14 12.99 -11.13
C VAL A 151 -15.60 14.14 -12.05
N ARG A 152 -16.09 13.84 -13.26
CA ARG A 152 -16.57 14.87 -14.18
C ARG A 152 -17.91 15.48 -13.75
N ALA A 153 -18.80 14.67 -13.17
CA ALA A 153 -20.11 15.12 -12.69
C ALA A 153 -20.03 15.92 -11.38
N ALA A 154 -19.13 15.53 -10.45
CA ALA A 154 -18.93 16.27 -9.20
C ALA A 154 -18.29 17.65 -9.40
N VAL A 155 -17.46 17.82 -10.44
CA VAL A 155 -16.81 19.11 -10.77
C VAL A 155 -17.81 20.12 -11.35
N THR A 156 -18.88 19.66 -12.01
CA THR A 156 -19.89 20.57 -12.60
C THR A 156 -20.85 21.18 -11.58
N ASP A 157 -21.05 20.55 -10.42
CA ASP A 157 -21.96 21.05 -9.37
C ASP A 157 -21.29 21.95 -8.32
N ALA A 158 -19.96 21.95 -8.24
CA ALA A 158 -19.21 22.70 -7.20
C ALA A 158 -18.93 24.18 -7.55
N ALA A 159 -19.59 24.74 -8.57
CA ALA A 159 -19.24 26.05 -9.14
C ALA A 159 -19.69 27.29 -8.33
N ASP A 160 -20.28 27.15 -7.13
CA ASP A 160 -20.80 28.31 -6.37
C ASP A 160 -20.53 28.27 -4.85
N VAL A 161 -19.27 28.02 -4.44
CA VAL A 161 -18.81 28.32 -3.08
C VAL A 161 -17.72 29.38 -3.13
N ARG A 162 -18.17 30.64 -3.14
CA ARG A 162 -17.34 31.83 -3.09
C ARG A 162 -17.05 32.19 -1.63
N GLY A 163 -15.85 31.87 -1.15
CA GLY A 163 -15.34 32.43 0.10
C GLY A 163 -14.11 31.70 0.66
N GLY A 164 -12.91 32.24 0.42
CA GLY A 164 -11.82 32.14 1.39
C GLY A 164 -10.42 31.68 0.95
N ASN A 165 -10.12 31.37 -0.31
CA ASN A 165 -8.82 30.80 -0.69
C ASN A 165 -8.14 31.43 -1.93
N ASP A 166 -8.18 32.76 -2.08
CA ASP A 166 -7.45 33.48 -3.13
C ASP A 166 -5.90 33.42 -2.99
N ILE A 167 -5.36 32.69 -2.00
CA ILE A 167 -3.92 32.62 -1.70
C ILE A 167 -3.23 31.45 -2.42
N ILE A 168 -3.95 30.37 -2.77
CA ILE A 168 -3.35 29.16 -3.35
C ILE A 168 -3.86 28.97 -4.78
N GLY A 169 -3.08 29.46 -5.75
CA GLY A 169 -3.36 29.30 -7.17
C GLY A 169 -3.13 27.88 -7.69
N GLU A 170 -3.59 27.62 -8.92
CA GLU A 170 -3.31 26.35 -9.60
C GLU A 170 -1.88 26.30 -10.15
N CYS A 171 -1.28 25.12 -10.04
CA CYS A 171 0.00 24.74 -10.58
C CYS A 171 -0.10 24.36 -12.06
N ALA A 172 0.28 25.27 -12.95
CA ALA A 172 0.23 25.00 -14.39
C ALA A 172 1.04 23.75 -14.77
N GLY A 173 0.39 22.82 -15.50
CA GLY A 173 1.03 21.60 -16.02
C GLY A 173 1.18 20.46 -15.02
N GLN A 174 0.60 20.57 -13.81
CA GLN A 174 0.62 19.50 -12.81
C GLN A 174 -0.75 18.82 -12.69
N GLU A 175 -0.76 17.50 -12.48
CA GLU A 175 -2.00 16.76 -12.25
C GLU A 175 -2.55 16.96 -10.83
N PHE A 176 -1.65 16.97 -9.85
CA PHE A 176 -1.96 17.30 -8.45
C PHE A 176 -2.10 18.82 -8.29
N GLN A 177 -3.13 19.23 -7.54
CA GLN A 177 -3.40 20.64 -7.24
C GLN A 177 -3.75 20.81 -5.75
N VAL A 178 -2.98 21.63 -5.05
CA VAL A 178 -3.24 21.97 -3.64
C VAL A 178 -4.60 22.64 -3.46
N SER A 179 -4.98 23.53 -4.39
CA SER A 179 -6.27 24.22 -4.37
C SER A 179 -7.45 23.24 -4.41
N ARG A 180 -7.37 22.20 -5.25
CA ARG A 180 -8.38 21.13 -5.34
C ARG A 180 -8.39 20.25 -4.09
N LEU A 181 -7.23 19.92 -3.55
CA LEU A 181 -7.13 19.16 -2.30
C LEU A 181 -7.84 19.92 -1.18
N LEU A 182 -7.55 21.20 -1.01
CA LEU A 182 -8.18 22.06 -0.01
C LEU A 182 -9.68 22.24 -0.24
N LEU A 183 -10.11 22.38 -1.49
CA LEU A 183 -11.53 22.42 -1.84
C LEU A 183 -12.22 21.15 -1.33
N HIS A 184 -11.70 19.96 -1.65
CA HIS A 184 -12.29 18.70 -1.22
C HIS A 184 -12.24 18.49 0.29
N LEU A 185 -11.14 18.87 0.96
CA LEU A 185 -11.03 18.83 2.42
C LEU A 185 -12.11 19.71 3.07
N ASN A 186 -12.25 20.96 2.61
CA ASN A 186 -13.23 21.88 3.16
C ASN A 186 -14.67 21.44 2.87
N SER A 187 -14.95 20.97 1.64
CA SER A 187 -16.26 20.43 1.27
C SER A 187 -16.62 19.15 2.04
N ALA A 188 -15.63 18.41 2.56
CA ALA A 188 -15.89 17.24 3.39
C ALA A 188 -16.39 17.61 4.79
N LEU A 189 -16.19 18.84 5.26
CA LEU A 189 -16.68 19.27 6.56
C LEU A 189 -18.19 19.48 6.52
N GLY A 190 -18.93 18.46 6.98
CA GLY A 190 -20.37 18.47 7.04
C GLY A 190 -20.93 19.26 8.23
N PRO A 191 -22.27 19.46 8.25
CA PRO A 191 -22.95 20.04 9.40
C PRO A 191 -22.83 19.15 10.65
N ALA A 192 -23.06 19.73 11.84
CA ALA A 192 -23.07 19.00 13.11
C ALA A 192 -21.79 18.18 13.40
N SER A 193 -20.63 18.72 13.02
CA SER A 193 -19.31 18.08 13.18
C SER A 193 -19.17 16.72 12.50
N ASP A 194 -19.95 16.45 11.46
CA ASP A 194 -19.83 15.24 10.64
C ASP A 194 -18.85 15.47 9.46
N VAL A 195 -18.54 14.39 8.75
CA VAL A 195 -17.69 14.37 7.54
C VAL A 195 -18.45 13.76 6.38
N LEU A 196 -18.65 14.52 5.30
CA LEU A 196 -19.30 14.05 4.09
C LEU A 196 -18.38 13.10 3.32
N LEU A 197 -18.91 11.95 2.90
CA LEU A 197 -18.10 10.88 2.31
C LEU A 197 -17.62 11.21 0.89
N ASP A 198 -18.49 11.75 0.04
CA ASP A 198 -18.11 12.01 -1.35
C ASP A 198 -16.94 13.00 -1.49
N PRO A 199 -16.96 14.19 -0.84
CA PRO A 199 -15.81 15.08 -0.86
C PRO A 199 -14.58 14.49 -0.14
N TYR A 200 -14.77 13.71 0.93
CA TYR A 200 -13.68 12.99 1.60
C TYR A 200 -12.97 12.01 0.65
N LEU A 201 -13.72 11.26 -0.15
CA LEU A 201 -13.16 10.35 -1.15
C LEU A 201 -12.50 11.10 -2.31
N LEU A 202 -13.01 12.29 -2.68
CA LEU A 202 -12.37 13.15 -3.69
C LEU A 202 -11.04 13.73 -3.18
N CYS A 203 -10.92 14.03 -1.88
CA CYS A 203 -9.64 14.37 -1.26
C CYS A 203 -8.62 13.25 -1.49
N TRP A 204 -8.99 11.99 -1.22
CA TRP A 204 -8.11 10.85 -1.47
C TRP A 204 -7.73 10.66 -2.95
N VAL A 205 -8.65 10.93 -3.88
CA VAL A 205 -8.33 10.93 -5.32
C VAL A 205 -7.27 11.99 -5.65
N GLU A 206 -7.35 13.18 -5.05
CA GLU A 206 -6.34 14.23 -5.24
C GLU A 206 -5.00 13.84 -4.58
N LEU A 207 -5.03 13.21 -3.40
CA LEU A 207 -3.84 12.69 -2.72
C LEU A 207 -3.14 11.56 -3.48
N ILE A 208 -3.87 10.74 -4.22
CA ILE A 208 -3.28 9.74 -5.12
C ILE A 208 -2.40 10.41 -6.17
N LYS A 209 -2.86 11.49 -6.80
CA LYS A 209 -2.05 12.24 -7.76
C LYS A 209 -0.80 12.82 -7.14
N PHE A 210 -0.88 13.30 -5.90
CA PHE A 210 0.29 13.74 -5.15
C PHE A 210 1.31 12.60 -5.00
N MET A 211 0.86 11.44 -4.52
CA MET A 211 1.73 10.26 -4.35
C MET A 211 2.36 9.78 -5.66
N GLU A 212 1.60 9.78 -6.76
CA GLU A 212 2.10 9.41 -8.10
C GLU A 212 3.13 10.42 -8.62
N SER A 213 2.94 11.70 -8.31
CA SER A 213 3.88 12.77 -8.69
C SER A 213 5.22 12.70 -7.95
N LEU A 214 5.30 11.97 -6.83
CA LEU A 214 6.55 11.71 -6.11
C LEU A 214 7.42 10.65 -6.80
N GLY A 215 6.85 9.89 -7.74
CA GLY A 215 7.57 8.98 -8.62
C GLY A 215 6.99 7.57 -8.67
N PRO A 216 7.46 6.73 -9.63
CA PRO A 216 6.81 5.46 -9.95
C PRO A 216 6.75 4.44 -8.80
N LEU A 217 7.79 4.42 -7.94
CA LEU A 217 7.84 3.49 -6.79
C LEU A 217 6.86 3.88 -5.68
N VAL A 218 6.63 5.18 -5.48
CA VAL A 218 5.60 5.67 -4.55
C VAL A 218 4.21 5.43 -5.16
N GLY A 219 4.08 5.66 -6.48
CA GLY A 219 2.89 5.36 -7.27
C GLY A 219 2.39 3.93 -7.14
N PHE A 220 3.29 2.94 -6.97
CA PHE A 220 2.90 1.54 -6.81
C PHE A 220 1.94 1.30 -5.63
N PHE A 221 2.00 2.11 -4.58
CA PHE A 221 1.15 1.95 -3.41
C PHE A 221 -0.23 2.59 -3.55
N THR A 222 -0.45 3.46 -4.54
CA THR A 222 -1.73 4.17 -4.71
C THR A 222 -2.88 3.22 -5.00
N HIS A 223 -2.61 2.12 -5.71
CA HIS A 223 -3.62 1.10 -6.02
C HIS A 223 -4.37 0.58 -4.78
N LYS A 224 -3.69 0.42 -3.64
CA LYS A 224 -4.33 -0.04 -2.40
C LYS A 224 -5.22 1.02 -1.75
N VAL A 225 -5.00 2.29 -2.05
CA VAL A 225 -5.87 3.40 -1.65
C VAL A 225 -7.05 3.47 -2.62
N GLU A 226 -6.81 3.34 -3.92
CA GLU A 226 -7.86 3.31 -4.97
C GLU A 226 -8.88 2.19 -4.76
N GLU A 227 -8.43 0.98 -4.42
CA GLU A 227 -9.30 -0.16 -4.07
C GLU A 227 -10.28 0.22 -2.94
N LYS A 228 -9.82 0.98 -1.93
CA LYS A 228 -10.62 1.38 -0.77
C LYS A 228 -11.64 2.45 -1.12
N ILE A 229 -11.22 3.45 -1.89
CA ILE A 229 -12.11 4.48 -2.42
C ILE A 229 -13.22 3.83 -3.26
N THR A 230 -12.83 2.90 -4.13
CA THR A 230 -13.74 2.18 -5.01
C THR A 230 -14.74 1.35 -4.22
N LEU A 231 -14.30 0.64 -3.19
CA LEU A 231 -15.18 -0.14 -2.32
C LEU A 231 -16.26 0.73 -1.67
N ILE A 232 -15.89 1.86 -1.05
CA ILE A 232 -16.88 2.74 -0.40
C ILE A 232 -17.87 3.31 -1.42
N ARG A 233 -17.40 3.69 -2.63
CA ARG A 233 -18.28 4.15 -3.71
C ARG A 233 -19.23 3.06 -4.20
N GLN A 234 -18.74 1.83 -4.32
CA GLN A 234 -19.58 0.71 -4.74
C GLN A 234 -20.68 0.44 -3.71
N LEU A 235 -20.34 0.41 -2.43
CA LEU A 235 -21.32 0.24 -1.35
C LEU A 235 -22.36 1.37 -1.33
N SER A 236 -21.93 2.61 -1.59
CA SER A 236 -22.81 3.77 -1.77
C SER A 236 -23.81 3.61 -2.93
N LEU A 237 -23.34 3.11 -4.09
CA LEU A 237 -24.20 2.85 -5.25
C LEU A 237 -25.19 1.70 -4.99
N GLU A 238 -24.73 0.63 -4.36
CA GLU A 238 -25.57 -0.52 -3.98
C GLU A 238 -26.68 -0.09 -3.01
N GLU A 239 -26.37 0.78 -2.05
CA GLU A 239 -27.35 1.37 -1.14
C GLU A 239 -28.41 2.18 -1.90
N SER A 240 -27.96 3.07 -2.78
CA SER A 240 -28.85 3.93 -3.58
C SER A 240 -29.82 3.11 -4.43
N ALA A 241 -29.37 1.97 -4.98
CA ALA A 241 -30.21 1.08 -5.76
C ALA A 241 -31.32 0.41 -4.91
N ILE A 242 -31.02 0.00 -3.68
CA ILE A 242 -31.99 -0.63 -2.78
C ILE A 242 -33.11 0.35 -2.42
N VAL A 243 -32.76 1.59 -2.05
CA VAL A 243 -33.74 2.64 -1.69
C VAL A 243 -34.71 2.91 -2.84
N THR A 244 -34.25 2.92 -4.10
CA THR A 244 -35.14 3.14 -5.26
C THR A 244 -36.12 2.01 -5.55
N THR A 245 -35.88 0.79 -5.03
CA THR A 245 -36.76 -0.36 -5.27
C THR A 245 -37.84 -0.56 -4.22
N GLU A 246 -37.71 0.06 -3.05
CA GLU A 246 -38.63 -0.12 -1.93
C GLU A 246 -39.64 1.05 -1.76
N ASP A 247 -39.44 2.16 -2.47
CA ASP A 247 -40.19 3.42 -2.26
C ASP A 247 -41.44 3.62 -3.16
N ASP A 248 -42.02 2.54 -3.68
CA ASP A 248 -43.27 2.62 -4.47
C ASP A 248 -44.53 2.71 -3.58
N GLN A 249 -44.45 2.64 -2.23
CA GLN A 249 -45.65 2.55 -1.37
C GLN A 249 -45.69 3.34 -0.04
N HIS A 250 -44.73 4.17 0.37
CA HIS A 250 -44.87 4.92 1.64
C HIS A 250 -44.47 6.40 1.59
N VAL A 251 -45.37 7.27 2.07
CA VAL A 251 -45.26 8.75 2.17
C VAL A 251 -44.36 9.16 3.35
N ALA A 252 -43.16 8.60 3.44
CA ALA A 252 -42.12 9.05 4.37
C ALA A 252 -40.97 9.68 3.55
N PRO A 253 -40.28 10.71 4.06
CA PRO A 253 -39.07 11.19 3.41
C PRO A 253 -38.10 10.01 3.25
N PRO A 254 -37.44 9.86 2.09
CA PRO A 254 -36.52 8.75 1.86
C PRO A 254 -35.46 8.77 2.98
N PRO A 255 -35.11 7.60 3.56
CA PRO A 255 -34.07 7.54 4.58
C PRO A 255 -32.81 8.21 4.06
N HIS A 256 -32.13 8.95 4.93
CA HIS A 256 -30.85 9.57 4.59
C HIS A 256 -29.92 8.48 4.04
N HIS A 257 -29.45 8.68 2.81
CA HIS A 257 -28.56 7.76 2.10
C HIS A 257 -27.42 7.32 3.03
N ALA A 258 -27.31 6.01 3.30
CA ALA A 258 -26.42 5.47 4.33
C ALA A 258 -24.96 5.87 4.13
N TYR A 259 -24.53 6.08 2.88
CA TYR A 259 -23.15 6.49 2.54
C TYR A 259 -23.05 7.99 2.25
N HIS A 260 -23.92 8.82 2.82
CA HIS A 260 -23.83 10.28 2.68
C HIS A 260 -22.68 10.88 3.52
N SER A 261 -22.52 10.41 4.76
CA SER A 261 -21.51 10.89 5.70
C SER A 261 -20.87 9.75 6.49
N VAL A 262 -19.75 10.04 7.16
CA VAL A 262 -19.08 9.09 8.04
C VAL A 262 -20.07 8.60 9.11
N ARG A 263 -20.75 9.51 9.82
CA ARG A 263 -21.69 9.12 10.88
C ARG A 263 -22.79 8.18 10.36
N SER A 264 -23.47 8.58 9.28
CA SER A 264 -24.58 7.80 8.71
C SER A 264 -24.11 6.42 8.24
N MET A 265 -22.93 6.33 7.66
CA MET A 265 -22.36 5.05 7.20
C MET A 265 -22.06 4.12 8.37
N LEU A 266 -21.35 4.62 9.40
CA LEU A 266 -21.00 3.81 10.57
C LEU A 266 -22.26 3.30 11.30
N GLU A 267 -23.29 4.15 11.44
CA GLU A 267 -24.56 3.76 12.07
C GLU A 267 -25.31 2.71 11.24
N ALA A 268 -25.48 2.94 9.94
CA ALA A 268 -26.21 2.02 9.07
C ALA A 268 -25.52 0.66 8.97
N GLU A 269 -24.19 0.61 8.92
CA GLU A 269 -23.47 -0.66 8.89
C GLU A 269 -23.53 -1.43 10.22
N LEU A 270 -23.51 -0.73 11.36
CA LEU A 270 -23.74 -1.35 12.67
C LEU A 270 -25.14 -1.95 12.77
N GLN A 271 -26.16 -1.16 12.43
CA GLN A 271 -27.57 -1.58 12.53
C GLN A 271 -27.86 -2.82 11.68
N ARG A 272 -27.18 -2.94 10.53
CA ARG A 272 -27.30 -4.10 9.64
C ARG A 272 -26.45 -5.29 10.06
N GLY A 273 -25.55 -5.14 11.03
CA GLY A 273 -24.66 -6.20 11.50
C GLY A 273 -23.61 -6.64 10.47
N VAL A 274 -23.22 -5.74 9.54
CA VAL A 274 -22.21 -6.03 8.50
C VAL A 274 -20.78 -5.69 8.94
N VAL A 275 -20.63 -5.00 10.08
CA VAL A 275 -19.35 -4.76 10.75
C VAL A 275 -19.05 -5.93 11.68
N SER A 276 -17.82 -6.44 11.64
CA SER A 276 -17.33 -7.41 12.63
C SER A 276 -16.10 -6.88 13.34
N PHE A 277 -16.07 -7.08 14.65
CA PHE A 277 -14.95 -6.71 15.53
C PHE A 277 -13.91 -7.84 15.65
N ASP A 278 -14.27 -9.08 15.30
CA ASP A 278 -13.40 -10.25 15.46
C ASP A 278 -12.81 -10.75 14.14
N ARG A 279 -13.49 -10.50 13.02
CA ARG A 279 -13.08 -10.96 11.69
C ARG A 279 -13.11 -9.84 10.67
N GLN A 280 -12.27 -9.99 9.64
CA GLN A 280 -12.22 -9.04 8.54
C GLN A 280 -13.51 -9.09 7.71
N THR A 281 -14.14 -7.94 7.53
CA THR A 281 -15.26 -7.75 6.60
C THR A 281 -14.91 -6.75 5.51
N PRO A 282 -15.54 -6.82 4.32
CA PRO A 282 -15.39 -5.80 3.28
C PRO A 282 -16.33 -4.61 3.54
N SER A 283 -16.43 -4.13 4.79
CA SER A 283 -17.33 -3.03 5.16
C SER A 283 -16.72 -1.65 4.90
N GLY A 284 -17.58 -0.65 4.71
CA GLY A 284 -17.22 0.76 4.61
C GLY A 284 -16.52 1.27 5.86
N SER A 285 -16.99 0.88 7.06
CA SER A 285 -16.42 1.29 8.36
C SER A 285 -14.96 0.87 8.51
N ARG A 286 -14.66 -0.40 8.25
CA ARG A 286 -13.30 -0.96 8.32
C ARG A 286 -12.40 -0.38 7.23
N THR A 287 -12.98 -0.06 6.07
CA THR A 287 -12.27 0.56 4.95
C THR A 287 -11.93 2.02 5.22
N LEU A 288 -12.87 2.77 5.76
CA LEU A 288 -12.70 4.14 6.25
C LEU A 288 -11.60 4.19 7.31
N LEU A 289 -11.59 3.28 8.28
CA LEU A 289 -10.54 3.22 9.32
C LEU A 289 -9.11 3.16 8.72
N ARG A 290 -8.92 2.42 7.62
CA ARG A 290 -7.61 2.33 6.95
C ARG A 290 -7.22 3.63 6.23
N LEU A 291 -8.19 4.28 5.61
CA LEU A 291 -8.00 5.59 5.02
C LEU A 291 -7.69 6.61 6.12
N HIS A 292 -8.48 6.63 7.18
CA HIS A 292 -8.31 7.48 8.36
C HIS A 292 -6.89 7.42 8.96
N ARG A 293 -6.37 6.21 9.23
CA ARG A 293 -4.97 6.02 9.70
C ARG A 293 -3.94 6.53 8.68
N SER A 294 -4.18 6.34 7.39
CA SER A 294 -3.31 6.85 6.33
C SER A 294 -3.34 8.39 6.26
N LEU A 295 -4.48 9.01 6.57
CA LEU A 295 -4.62 10.46 6.61
C LEU A 295 -3.78 11.07 7.73
N LEU A 296 -3.76 10.42 8.90
CA LEU A 296 -2.91 10.81 10.03
C LEU A 296 -1.43 10.77 9.69
N TRP A 297 -1.01 9.73 8.98
CA TRP A 297 0.37 9.61 8.51
C TRP A 297 0.75 10.76 7.58
N LEU A 298 -0.13 11.12 6.65
CA LEU A 298 0.10 12.25 5.75
C LEU A 298 0.16 13.58 6.53
N GLN A 299 -0.75 13.78 7.49
CA GLN A 299 -0.72 14.96 8.36
C GLN A 299 0.65 15.08 9.05
N LEU A 300 1.11 13.99 9.66
CA LEU A 300 2.37 13.95 10.39
C LEU A 300 3.59 14.16 9.46
N LEU A 301 3.55 13.62 8.24
CA LEU A 301 4.57 13.90 7.22
C LEU A 301 4.63 15.39 6.87
N LEU A 302 3.47 16.01 6.62
CA LEU A 302 3.40 17.45 6.31
C LEU A 302 3.86 18.31 7.49
N GLU A 303 3.51 17.95 8.73
CA GLU A 303 3.99 18.62 9.93
C GLU A 303 5.52 18.56 10.03
N LYS A 304 6.12 17.37 9.88
CA LYS A 304 7.57 17.21 9.87
C LYS A 304 8.23 17.98 8.72
N LEU A 305 7.63 17.97 7.53
CA LEU A 305 8.13 18.72 6.37
C LEU A 305 8.09 20.22 6.58
N ALA A 306 7.06 20.73 7.27
CA ALA A 306 6.92 22.15 7.58
C ALA A 306 7.95 22.63 8.60
N THR A 307 8.27 21.83 9.61
CA THR A 307 9.21 22.22 10.67
C THR A 307 10.68 21.92 10.37
N GLU A 308 10.95 20.97 9.48
CA GLU A 308 12.32 20.55 9.16
C GLU A 308 12.86 21.38 7.99
N HIS A 309 13.68 22.38 8.29
CA HIS A 309 14.27 23.27 7.28
C HIS A 309 15.61 22.75 6.74
N GLU A 310 16.40 22.02 7.53
CA GLU A 310 17.74 21.58 7.14
C GLU A 310 18.12 20.20 7.72
N GLY A 311 18.76 19.37 6.88
CA GLY A 311 19.53 18.21 7.36
C GLY A 311 18.91 16.83 7.09
N ARG A 312 17.58 16.70 7.10
CA ARG A 312 16.92 15.40 6.84
C ARG A 312 16.21 15.37 5.48
N SER A 313 16.34 14.24 4.79
CA SER A 313 15.69 14.00 3.50
C SER A 313 14.18 13.76 3.67
N MET A 314 13.40 14.02 2.62
CA MET A 314 11.96 13.73 2.59
C MET A 314 11.69 12.24 2.88
N GLY A 315 12.55 11.35 2.39
CA GLY A 315 12.49 9.91 2.66
C GLY A 315 12.60 9.56 4.15
N GLU A 316 13.53 10.20 4.87
CA GLU A 316 13.69 9.99 6.31
C GLU A 316 12.48 10.48 7.10
N LEU A 317 11.93 11.64 6.77
CA LEU A 317 10.74 12.17 7.43
C LEU A 317 9.50 11.30 7.16
N CYS A 318 9.38 10.81 5.92
CA CYS A 318 8.33 9.88 5.48
C CYS A 318 8.41 8.54 6.22
N ARG A 319 9.62 8.01 6.38
CA ARG A 319 9.89 6.80 7.17
C ARG A 319 9.53 6.99 8.64
N ASP A 320 9.92 8.09 9.25
CA ASP A 320 9.60 8.36 10.67
C ASP A 320 8.09 8.45 10.90
N ALA A 321 7.38 9.22 10.07
CA ALA A 321 5.93 9.31 10.16
C ALA A 321 5.26 7.93 9.95
N TYR A 322 5.78 7.13 9.02
CA TYR A 322 5.24 5.78 8.75
C TYR A 322 5.41 4.85 9.94
N LEU A 323 6.60 4.84 10.54
CA LEU A 323 6.90 4.00 11.71
C LEU A 323 6.02 4.35 12.90
N GLU A 324 5.68 5.63 13.05
CA GLU A 324 4.85 6.13 14.14
C GLU A 324 3.36 5.75 13.95
N VAL A 325 2.83 5.90 12.72
CA VAL A 325 1.37 5.83 12.50
C VAL A 325 0.92 4.54 11.81
N LEU A 326 1.62 4.10 10.76
CA LEU A 326 1.12 3.02 9.89
C LEU A 326 1.80 1.67 10.13
N ALA A 327 3.07 1.66 10.55
CA ALA A 327 3.81 0.43 10.80
C ALA A 327 3.13 -0.51 11.81
N PRO A 328 2.52 -0.04 12.92
CA PRO A 328 1.82 -0.91 13.86
C PRO A 328 0.67 -1.72 13.23
N HIS A 329 0.11 -1.23 12.11
CA HIS A 329 -1.02 -1.85 11.41
C HIS A 329 -0.60 -2.64 10.16
N HIS A 330 0.69 -2.72 9.86
CA HIS A 330 1.21 -3.39 8.67
C HIS A 330 2.02 -4.63 9.04
N PRO A 331 1.86 -5.75 8.31
CA PRO A 331 2.74 -6.91 8.46
C PRO A 331 4.21 -6.54 8.23
N TRP A 332 5.13 -7.25 8.89
CA TRP A 332 6.57 -6.99 8.82
C TRP A 332 7.08 -6.81 7.39
N LEU A 333 6.63 -7.65 6.45
CA LEU A 333 7.04 -7.58 5.05
C LEU A 333 6.62 -6.27 4.37
N VAL A 334 5.40 -5.79 4.67
CA VAL A 334 4.90 -4.51 4.17
C VAL A 334 5.71 -3.36 4.74
N GLN A 335 6.09 -3.42 6.02
CA GLN A 335 6.97 -2.43 6.64
C GLN A 335 8.34 -2.36 5.95
N ARG A 336 8.96 -3.52 5.67
CA ARG A 336 10.25 -3.57 4.95
C ARG A 336 10.14 -2.98 3.55
N ALA A 337 9.07 -3.30 2.82
CA ALA A 337 8.83 -2.75 1.48
C ALA A 337 8.66 -1.23 1.50
N ALA A 338 7.89 -0.70 2.47
CA ALA A 338 7.68 0.73 2.65
C ALA A 338 9.01 1.45 2.95
N GLU A 339 9.82 0.94 3.88
CA GLU A 339 11.14 1.52 4.20
C GLU A 339 12.07 1.58 2.98
N LEU A 340 12.00 0.59 2.08
CA LEU A 340 12.76 0.57 0.84
C LEU A 340 12.29 1.65 -0.14
N VAL A 341 10.99 1.85 -0.26
CA VAL A 341 10.45 2.92 -1.13
C VAL A 341 10.75 4.30 -0.58
N PHE A 342 10.78 4.49 0.74
CA PHE A 342 11.14 5.79 1.31
C PHE A 342 12.57 6.22 0.97
N GLN A 343 13.49 5.29 0.73
CA GLN A 343 14.84 5.60 0.23
C GLN A 343 14.83 6.14 -1.20
N THR A 344 13.72 5.95 -1.93
CA THR A 344 13.54 6.40 -3.31
C THR A 344 12.68 7.66 -3.43
N MET A 345 12.29 8.24 -2.30
CA MET A 345 11.57 9.51 -2.27
C MET A 345 12.41 10.61 -2.92
N PRO A 346 11.77 11.53 -3.66
CA PRO A 346 12.48 12.58 -4.35
C PRO A 346 13.06 13.61 -3.39
N ASP A 347 13.96 14.45 -3.90
CA ASP A 347 14.49 15.58 -3.15
C ASP A 347 13.39 16.57 -2.77
N ARG A 348 13.58 17.28 -1.65
CA ARG A 348 12.66 18.32 -1.16
C ARG A 348 12.26 19.34 -2.23
N LYS A 349 13.17 19.66 -3.17
CA LYS A 349 12.89 20.57 -4.28
C LYS A 349 11.71 20.12 -5.15
N VAL A 350 11.55 18.81 -5.35
CA VAL A 350 10.41 18.25 -6.09
C VAL A 350 9.10 18.51 -5.33
N PHE A 351 9.11 18.31 -4.00
CA PHE A 351 7.95 18.64 -3.16
C PHE A 351 7.57 20.12 -3.25
N LEU A 352 8.54 21.05 -3.17
CA LEU A 352 8.28 22.49 -3.30
C LEU A 352 7.63 22.83 -4.66
N GLN A 353 8.09 22.17 -5.74
CA GLN A 353 7.47 22.32 -7.06
C GLN A 353 6.02 21.83 -7.08
N LEU A 354 5.70 20.72 -6.43
CA LEU A 354 4.33 20.17 -6.35
C LEU A 354 3.34 21.08 -5.61
N VAL A 355 3.83 21.95 -4.74
CA VAL A 355 3.02 22.96 -4.05
C VAL A 355 3.19 24.36 -4.63
N CYS A 356 3.82 24.48 -5.81
CA CYS A 356 4.04 25.72 -6.55
C CYS A 356 4.81 26.84 -5.83
N VAL A 357 5.79 26.45 -5.02
CA VAL A 357 6.65 27.40 -4.32
C VAL A 357 8.11 27.15 -4.64
N ARG A 358 8.95 28.15 -4.35
CA ARG A 358 10.40 28.08 -4.61
C ARG A 358 11.20 27.78 -3.37
N THR A 359 10.74 28.22 -2.20
CA THR A 359 11.45 28.09 -0.93
C THR A 359 10.60 27.40 0.12
N GLN A 360 11.25 26.92 1.18
CA GLN A 360 10.60 26.26 2.30
C GLN A 360 9.66 27.23 3.05
N GLU A 361 10.09 28.47 3.20
CA GLU A 361 9.35 29.53 3.90
C GLU A 361 8.04 29.89 3.17
N GLU A 362 8.04 29.79 1.83
CA GLU A 362 6.82 29.93 1.01
C GLU A 362 5.90 28.70 1.15
N ALA A 363 6.46 27.50 1.37
CA ALA A 363 5.71 26.25 1.50
C ALA A 363 5.00 26.11 2.86
N GLU A 364 5.60 26.62 3.93
CA GLU A 364 5.09 26.55 5.30
C GLU A 364 3.64 27.03 5.48
N PRO A 365 3.23 28.22 5.00
CA PRO A 365 1.84 28.65 5.12
C PRO A 365 0.89 27.75 4.32
N VAL A 366 1.31 27.25 3.15
CA VAL A 366 0.53 26.32 2.33
C VAL A 366 0.32 25.00 3.09
N MET A 367 1.39 24.41 3.62
CA MET A 367 1.34 23.21 4.44
C MET A 367 0.49 23.43 5.70
N SER A 368 0.61 24.56 6.37
CA SER A 368 -0.14 24.88 7.59
C SER A 368 -1.66 24.86 7.35
N VAL A 369 -2.12 25.41 6.22
CA VAL A 369 -3.54 25.40 5.84
C VAL A 369 -4.01 23.97 5.55
N ILE A 370 -3.22 23.17 4.83
CA ILE A 370 -3.54 21.76 4.54
C ILE A 370 -3.59 20.94 5.84
N ILE A 371 -2.58 21.07 6.71
CA ILE A 371 -2.48 20.38 7.99
C ILE A 371 -3.69 20.71 8.86
N ALA A 372 -4.09 21.97 8.95
CA ALA A 372 -5.26 22.38 9.72
C ALA A 372 -6.56 21.74 9.19
N ALA A 373 -6.75 21.73 7.87
CA ALA A 373 -7.92 21.13 7.25
C ALA A 373 -7.96 19.60 7.44
N ILE A 374 -6.82 18.92 7.25
CA ILE A 374 -6.69 17.47 7.49
C ILE A 374 -6.98 17.14 8.96
N ARG A 375 -6.39 17.90 9.89
CA ARG A 375 -6.54 17.69 11.33
C ARG A 375 -8.00 17.78 11.77
N GLU A 376 -8.76 18.73 11.24
CA GLU A 376 -10.19 18.87 11.55
C GLU A 376 -11.00 17.64 11.07
N ILE A 377 -10.79 17.19 9.83
CA ILE A 377 -11.45 15.99 9.30
C ILE A 377 -11.07 14.76 10.12
N HIS A 378 -9.78 14.62 10.42
CA HIS A 378 -9.27 13.50 11.22
C HIS A 378 -9.93 13.51 12.60
N GLN A 379 -9.98 14.63 13.31
CA GLN A 379 -10.60 14.71 14.64
C GLN A 379 -12.09 14.36 14.63
N ARG A 380 -12.84 14.81 13.62
CA ARG A 380 -14.26 14.44 13.47
C ARG A 380 -14.43 12.95 13.20
N THR A 381 -13.63 12.40 12.29
CA THR A 381 -13.68 10.97 11.93
C THR A 381 -13.27 10.09 13.11
N GLU A 382 -12.19 10.44 13.80
CA GLU A 382 -11.70 9.77 15.02
C GLU A 382 -12.80 9.71 16.07
N ARG A 383 -13.47 10.83 16.35
CA ARG A 383 -14.56 10.90 17.33
C ARG A 383 -15.71 9.97 16.96
N GLU A 384 -16.14 9.94 15.70
CA GLU A 384 -17.24 9.07 15.26
C GLU A 384 -16.87 7.57 15.34
N LEU A 385 -15.61 7.21 15.07
CA LEU A 385 -15.09 5.86 15.25
C LEU A 385 -14.97 5.48 16.73
N GLU A 386 -14.45 6.37 17.56
CA GLU A 386 -14.25 6.17 19.01
C GLU A 386 -15.57 5.94 19.74
N ILE A 387 -16.58 6.79 19.49
CA ILE A 387 -17.93 6.67 20.09
C ILE A 387 -18.54 5.28 19.83
N ARG A 388 -18.17 4.64 18.72
CA ARG A 388 -18.68 3.33 18.28
C ARG A 388 -17.70 2.17 18.52
N ASN A 389 -16.59 2.42 19.24
CA ASN A 389 -15.54 1.44 19.52
C ASN A 389 -14.93 0.80 18.24
N MET A 390 -14.79 1.58 17.17
CA MET A 390 -14.34 1.13 15.85
C MET A 390 -12.90 1.48 15.50
N LEU A 391 -12.10 1.95 16.46
CA LEU A 391 -10.70 2.30 16.23
C LEU A 391 -9.80 1.08 15.96
N ASP A 392 -10.26 -0.11 16.34
CA ASP A 392 -9.50 -1.36 16.28
C ASP A 392 -10.16 -2.43 15.39
N LEU A 393 -10.98 -2.04 14.42
CA LEU A 393 -11.56 -3.01 13.48
C LEU A 393 -10.44 -3.82 12.75
N PRO A 394 -10.61 -5.15 12.59
CA PRO A 394 -9.57 -6.08 12.13
C PRO A 394 -9.16 -5.94 10.66
#